data_AF-A0A8H3Z928-F1
#
_entry.id   AF-A0A8H3Z928-F1
#
_cell.length_a   1.000
_cell.length_b   1.000
_cell.length_c   1.000
_cell.angle_alpha   90.00
_cell.angle_beta   90.00
_cell.angle_gamma   90.00
#
_symmetry.space_group_name_H-M   'P 1'
#
loop_
_entity.id
_entity.type
_entity.pdbx_description
1 polymer ?
#
loop_
_entity_poly.entity_id
_entity_poly.type
_entity_poly.pdbx_seq_one_letter_code
_entity_poly.pdbx_strand_id
1 'polypeptide(L)'
;MLTIRKGIQHQVGLDANFMPANQSKSLGNDDQGFWGMTAMTAAEYNFPNPDSSQPQWLALAQAVFNTQAPRWDPATCGGGLRWQIFTLNRGYDYKNSISNGAFFNLAARLGRYTGNQTYLDWAEKTWDWISTVGLMDQYHVYDGSDDTLNCTEVDHIQWTYNSGVYLYGAAMMWNASAAKSASDTSDAATATTTKWQTRVNGLLNTTSVFFPDNKKIMSEVACEANGKCDVDQKSFKAHFSRWLAATAKVAPFTKATILELLSSSAAAAAKTCTAGTDLNQCGLQWTTGTNDGSMGVGEQMSALEVFQGLLVDSASGPVTNSTGGTSVGNNAAGSGTDDSATKYDTIDTGDKAGAAILTVVVLLALFGGAGWVVVSD
;
A
#
# COMPACT_ATOMS: atom_id res chain seq x y z
N MET A 1 3.20 -15.74 -15.06
CA MET A 1 2.06 -14.80 -15.12
C MET A 1 0.73 -15.40 -14.64
N LEU A 2 0.33 -16.60 -15.08
CA LEU A 2 -0.96 -17.21 -14.67
C LEU A 2 -1.11 -17.37 -13.13
N THR A 3 -0.03 -17.75 -12.43
CA THR A 3 -0.04 -17.92 -10.97
C THR A 3 -0.20 -16.61 -10.21
N ILE A 4 0.48 -15.54 -10.63
CA ILE A 4 0.38 -14.20 -10.02
C ILE A 4 -1.03 -13.64 -10.20
N ARG A 5 -1.59 -13.72 -11.42
CA ARG A 5 -2.98 -13.31 -11.70
C ARG A 5 -3.99 -14.01 -10.80
N LYS A 6 -3.87 -15.34 -10.66
CA LYS A 6 -4.73 -16.13 -9.79
C LYS A 6 -4.59 -15.73 -8.32
N GLY A 7 -3.36 -15.49 -7.85
CA GLY A 7 -3.11 -15.04 -6.47
C GLY A 7 -3.78 -13.71 -6.17
N ILE A 8 -3.63 -12.71 -7.04
CA ILE A 8 -4.28 -11.40 -6.87
C ILE A 8 -5.81 -11.55 -6.90
N GLN A 9 -6.36 -12.25 -7.89
CA GLN A 9 -7.80 -12.47 -8.02
C GLN A 9 -8.41 -13.24 -6.84
N HIS A 10 -7.65 -14.10 -6.19
CA HIS A 10 -8.12 -14.84 -5.02
C HIS A 10 -8.33 -13.95 -3.79
N GLN A 11 -7.61 -12.83 -3.69
CA GLN A 11 -7.62 -11.95 -2.51
C GLN A 11 -8.58 -10.77 -2.63
N VAL A 12 -9.33 -10.64 -3.73
CA VAL A 12 -10.17 -9.46 -3.99
C VAL A 12 -11.37 -9.32 -3.02
N GLY A 13 -11.76 -10.39 -2.33
CA GLY A 13 -12.95 -10.41 -1.48
C GLY A 13 -14.26 -10.44 -2.27
N LEU A 14 -15.39 -10.63 -1.57
CA LEU A 14 -16.71 -10.75 -2.21
C LEU A 14 -17.15 -9.45 -2.90
N ASP A 15 -16.75 -8.30 -2.36
CA ASP A 15 -17.10 -6.99 -2.91
C ASP A 15 -16.05 -6.44 -3.89
N ALA A 16 -15.05 -7.25 -4.25
CA ALA A 16 -13.96 -6.87 -5.16
C ALA A 16 -13.25 -5.55 -4.76
N ASN A 17 -12.90 -5.43 -3.49
CA ASN A 17 -12.28 -4.24 -2.89
C ASN A 17 -11.02 -4.57 -2.06
N PHE A 18 -10.50 -5.80 -2.14
CA PHE A 18 -9.40 -6.33 -1.33
C PHE A 18 -9.68 -6.29 0.18
N MET A 19 -10.93 -6.49 0.57
CA MET A 19 -11.32 -6.70 1.97
C MET A 19 -11.93 -8.10 2.17
N PRO A 20 -11.15 -9.18 1.96
CA PRO A 20 -11.66 -10.53 2.21
C PRO A 20 -11.97 -10.71 3.70
N ALA A 21 -13.18 -11.19 4.01
CA ALA A 21 -13.67 -11.31 5.39
C ALA A 21 -12.73 -12.12 6.31
N ASN A 22 -12.04 -13.13 5.78
CA ASN A 22 -11.10 -13.96 6.53
C ASN A 22 -9.84 -13.22 7.02
N GLN A 23 -9.60 -11.98 6.54
CA GLN A 23 -8.44 -11.16 6.94
C GLN A 23 -8.82 -9.99 7.87
N SER A 24 -10.09 -9.89 8.30
CA SER A 24 -10.60 -8.73 9.07
C SER A 24 -9.82 -8.44 10.36
N LYS A 25 -9.25 -9.48 11.01
CA LYS A 25 -8.48 -9.37 12.25
C LYS A 25 -7.21 -8.51 12.12
N SER A 26 -6.65 -8.38 10.93
CA SER A 26 -5.39 -7.67 10.69
C SER A 26 -5.47 -6.68 9.52
N LEU A 27 -6.66 -6.38 9.00
CA LEU A 27 -6.81 -5.55 7.81
C LEU A 27 -6.74 -4.06 8.14
N GLY A 28 -5.58 -3.46 7.91
CA GLY A 28 -5.37 -2.03 7.87
C GLY A 28 -5.62 -1.39 6.50
N ASN A 29 -5.63 -0.06 6.49
CA ASN A 29 -5.72 0.73 5.26
C ASN A 29 -4.43 0.60 4.43
N ASP A 30 -3.29 0.40 5.07
CA ASP A 30 -2.03 0.02 4.45
C ASP A 30 -2.11 -1.37 3.79
N ASP A 31 -2.58 -2.41 4.49
CA ASP A 31 -2.73 -3.77 3.92
C ASP A 31 -3.58 -3.73 2.64
N GLN A 32 -4.76 -3.11 2.72
CA GLN A 32 -5.65 -2.92 1.57
C GLN A 32 -4.99 -2.04 0.49
N GLY A 33 -4.26 -1.00 0.91
CA GLY A 33 -3.56 -0.07 0.05
C GLY A 33 -2.48 -0.74 -0.80
N PHE A 34 -1.71 -1.67 -0.24
CA PHE A 34 -0.71 -2.45 -0.99
C PHE A 34 -1.35 -3.32 -2.07
N TRP A 35 -2.52 -3.93 -1.81
CA TRP A 35 -3.28 -4.64 -2.83
C TRP A 35 -3.83 -3.70 -3.91
N GLY A 36 -4.36 -2.53 -3.52
CA GLY A 36 -4.80 -1.50 -4.47
C GLY A 36 -3.67 -1.01 -5.37
N MET A 37 -2.49 -0.74 -4.79
CA MET A 37 -1.29 -0.36 -5.54
C MET A 37 -0.78 -1.48 -6.46
N THR A 38 -0.92 -2.75 -6.06
CA THR A 38 -0.61 -3.91 -6.89
C THR A 38 -1.52 -3.98 -8.11
N ALA A 39 -2.83 -3.82 -7.92
CA ALA A 39 -3.79 -3.75 -9.02
C ALA A 39 -3.55 -2.54 -9.93
N MET A 40 -3.21 -1.39 -9.35
CA MET A 40 -2.84 -0.20 -10.11
C MET A 40 -1.59 -0.45 -10.97
N THR A 41 -0.57 -1.14 -10.45
CA THR A 41 0.65 -1.49 -11.23
C THR A 41 0.30 -2.46 -12.36
N ALA A 42 -0.59 -3.41 -12.11
CA ALA A 42 -1.06 -4.33 -13.14
C ALA A 42 -1.75 -3.59 -14.30
N ALA A 43 -2.56 -2.56 -14.01
CA ALA A 43 -3.15 -1.70 -15.04
C ALA A 43 -2.11 -0.85 -15.78
N GLU A 44 -1.20 -0.19 -15.05
CA GLU A 44 -0.16 0.68 -15.59
C GLU A 44 0.85 -0.03 -16.50
N TYR A 45 1.07 -1.34 -16.30
CA TYR A 45 2.05 -2.10 -17.08
C TYR A 45 1.41 -3.12 -18.01
N ASN A 46 0.10 -3.01 -18.27
CA ASN A 46 -0.65 -3.95 -19.11
C ASN A 46 -0.41 -5.42 -18.72
N PHE A 47 -0.35 -5.69 -17.41
CA PHE A 47 -0.33 -7.06 -16.93
C PHE A 47 -1.58 -7.78 -17.44
N PRO A 48 -1.48 -9.03 -17.95
CA PRO A 48 -2.59 -9.68 -18.65
C PRO A 48 -3.91 -9.59 -17.86
N ASN A 49 -4.92 -9.02 -18.51
CA ASN A 49 -6.20 -8.76 -17.87
C ASN A 49 -6.84 -10.08 -17.35
N PRO A 50 -7.61 -9.99 -16.27
CA PRO A 50 -8.51 -11.07 -15.85
C PRO A 50 -9.57 -11.31 -16.92
N ASP A 51 -10.24 -12.46 -16.85
CA ASP A 51 -11.39 -12.73 -17.71
C ASP A 51 -12.47 -11.66 -17.48
N SER A 52 -13.30 -11.36 -18.49
CA SER A 52 -14.27 -10.28 -18.41
C SER A 52 -15.34 -10.45 -17.32
N SER A 53 -15.53 -11.67 -16.83
CA SER A 53 -16.39 -11.99 -15.68
C SER A 53 -15.74 -11.71 -14.31
N GLN A 54 -14.44 -11.40 -14.27
CA GLN A 54 -13.69 -11.10 -13.06
C GLN A 54 -13.40 -9.60 -12.91
N PRO A 55 -13.24 -9.10 -11.67
CA PRO A 55 -12.87 -7.72 -11.43
C PRO A 55 -11.55 -7.35 -12.12
N GLN A 56 -11.58 -6.26 -12.89
CA GLN A 56 -10.44 -5.77 -13.67
C GLN A 56 -9.48 -4.95 -12.79
N TRP A 57 -8.20 -4.86 -13.18
CA TRP A 57 -7.15 -4.23 -12.37
C TRP A 57 -7.43 -2.78 -11.99
N LEU A 58 -7.83 -1.96 -12.97
CA LEU A 58 -8.20 -0.58 -12.74
C LEU A 58 -9.44 -0.47 -11.83
N ALA A 59 -10.46 -1.31 -12.05
CA ALA A 59 -11.65 -1.32 -11.20
C ALA A 59 -11.32 -1.69 -9.74
N LEU A 60 -10.41 -2.64 -9.51
CA LEU A 60 -9.94 -3.02 -8.18
C LEU A 60 -9.16 -1.88 -7.49
N ALA A 61 -8.28 -1.19 -8.24
CA ALA A 61 -7.59 0.00 -7.72
C ALA A 61 -8.58 1.13 -7.36
N GLN A 62 -9.58 1.37 -8.19
CA GLN A 62 -10.65 2.34 -7.91
C GLN A 62 -11.49 1.91 -6.69
N ALA A 63 -11.76 0.63 -6.50
CA ALA A 63 -12.48 0.11 -5.33
C ALA A 63 -11.75 0.41 -4.02
N VAL A 64 -10.43 0.17 -3.97
CA VAL A 64 -9.63 0.50 -2.78
C VAL A 64 -9.68 1.99 -2.49
N PHE A 65 -9.47 2.84 -3.50
CA PHE A 65 -9.59 4.28 -3.31
C PHE A 65 -10.98 4.70 -2.79
N ASN A 66 -12.04 4.20 -3.42
CA ASN A 66 -13.42 4.57 -3.09
C ASN A 66 -13.88 4.05 -1.72
N THR A 67 -13.25 3.00 -1.19
CA THR A 67 -13.50 2.53 0.19
C THR A 67 -12.66 3.27 1.21
N GLN A 68 -11.46 3.74 0.86
CA GLN A 68 -10.61 4.51 1.77
C GLN A 68 -11.02 5.98 1.88
N ALA A 69 -11.44 6.62 0.79
CA ALA A 69 -11.78 8.05 0.81
C ALA A 69 -12.86 8.42 1.86
N PRO A 70 -13.95 7.64 2.04
CA PRO A 70 -14.93 7.87 3.11
C PRO A 70 -14.40 7.66 4.54
N ARG A 71 -13.32 6.89 4.72
CA ARG A 71 -12.69 6.65 6.03
C ARG A 71 -11.77 7.77 6.50
N TRP A 72 -11.53 8.77 5.64
CA TRP A 72 -10.82 9.98 6.05
C TRP A 72 -11.51 10.58 7.26
N ASP A 73 -10.80 10.66 8.40
CA ASP A 73 -11.38 11.07 9.67
C ASP A 73 -11.01 12.53 9.98
N PRO A 74 -11.90 13.50 9.71
CA PRO A 74 -11.65 14.91 10.01
C PRO A 74 -11.85 15.26 11.49
N ALA A 75 -12.41 14.35 12.31
CA ALA A 75 -12.76 14.65 13.69
C ALA A 75 -11.52 14.70 14.60
N THR A 76 -10.49 13.92 14.29
CA THR A 76 -9.22 13.92 15.03
C THR A 76 -8.05 14.29 14.12
N CYS A 77 -7.05 14.99 14.66
CA CYS A 77 -5.82 15.37 13.94
C CYS A 77 -6.04 16.13 12.61
N GLY A 78 -7.19 16.81 12.45
CA GLY A 78 -7.52 17.57 11.24
C GLY A 78 -7.71 16.72 9.97
N GLY A 79 -7.82 15.39 10.08
CA GLY A 79 -7.88 14.50 8.93
C GLY A 79 -7.08 13.21 9.11
N GLY A 80 -6.78 12.56 7.98
CA GLY A 80 -5.98 11.35 7.91
C GLY A 80 -6.80 10.08 8.02
N LEU A 81 -6.27 9.03 7.40
CA LEU A 81 -6.68 7.66 7.65
C LEU A 81 -6.01 7.16 8.94
N ARG A 82 -6.77 6.40 9.71
CA ARG A 82 -6.25 5.52 10.76
C ARG A 82 -5.50 4.35 10.13
N TRP A 83 -4.62 3.72 10.89
CA TRP A 83 -3.94 2.51 10.46
C TRP A 83 -4.95 1.40 10.20
N GLN A 84 -5.75 1.05 11.20
CA GLN A 84 -6.71 -0.04 11.09
C GLN A 84 -8.04 0.40 10.48
N ILE A 85 -8.69 -0.50 9.72
CA ILE A 85 -10.04 -0.27 9.18
C ILE A 85 -11.11 -0.47 10.26
N PHE A 86 -10.99 -1.55 11.02
CA PHE A 86 -12.00 -1.95 11.99
C PHE A 86 -11.67 -1.42 13.39
N THR A 87 -12.66 -0.84 14.06
CA THR A 87 -12.52 -0.22 15.40
C THR A 87 -12.06 -1.18 16.50
N LEU A 88 -12.25 -2.50 16.29
CA LEU A 88 -11.85 -3.54 17.23
C LEU A 88 -10.38 -3.94 17.09
N ASN A 89 -9.70 -3.50 16.03
CA ASN A 89 -8.30 -3.85 15.80
C ASN A 89 -7.38 -2.95 16.62
N ARG A 90 -6.30 -3.54 17.15
CA ARG A 90 -5.26 -2.80 17.86
C ARG A 90 -4.57 -1.83 16.90
N GLY A 91 -4.41 -0.57 17.29
CA GLY A 91 -3.83 0.47 16.45
C GLY A 91 -4.87 1.25 15.63
N TYR A 92 -6.16 1.10 15.91
CA TYR A 92 -7.20 1.95 15.30
C TYR A 92 -7.07 3.42 15.70
N ASP A 93 -6.56 3.70 16.89
CA ASP A 93 -6.16 5.03 17.39
C ASP A 93 -4.90 5.59 16.70
N TYR A 94 -4.10 4.74 16.05
CA TYR A 94 -2.87 5.17 15.41
C TYR A 94 -3.12 5.68 13.99
N LYS A 95 -2.73 6.93 13.70
CA LYS A 95 -2.69 7.50 12.34
C LYS A 95 -1.26 7.47 11.83
N ASN A 96 -0.98 6.63 10.84
CA ASN A 96 0.38 6.38 10.36
C ASN A 96 0.61 6.86 8.93
N SER A 97 1.89 7.08 8.61
CA SER A 97 2.35 7.52 7.31
C SER A 97 2.12 6.48 6.22
N ILE A 98 2.19 5.19 6.51
CA ILE A 98 2.02 4.17 5.46
C ILE A 98 0.59 4.08 4.94
N SER A 99 -0.42 4.15 5.81
CA SER A 99 -1.84 4.09 5.38
C SER A 99 -2.19 5.30 4.52
N ASN A 100 -1.78 6.49 4.97
CA ASN A 100 -1.99 7.74 4.25
C ASN A 100 -1.12 7.82 2.99
N GLY A 101 0.11 7.30 3.03
CA GLY A 101 1.03 7.24 1.91
C GLY A 101 0.53 6.32 0.80
N ALA A 102 0.01 5.14 1.14
CA ALA A 102 -0.61 4.22 0.19
C ALA A 102 -1.83 4.85 -0.49
N PHE A 103 -2.70 5.53 0.28
CA PHE A 103 -3.84 6.26 -0.26
C PHE A 103 -3.42 7.41 -1.19
N PHE A 104 -2.44 8.22 -0.77
CA PHE A 104 -1.83 9.28 -1.57
C PHE A 104 -1.25 8.74 -2.88
N ASN A 105 -0.46 7.67 -2.81
CA ASN A 105 0.19 7.04 -3.96
C ASN A 105 -0.85 6.51 -4.96
N LEU A 106 -1.86 5.81 -4.46
CA LEU A 106 -2.95 5.27 -5.28
C LEU A 106 -3.76 6.38 -5.94
N ALA A 107 -4.09 7.45 -5.20
CA ALA A 107 -4.78 8.62 -5.71
C ALA A 107 -3.99 9.34 -6.82
N ALA A 108 -2.70 9.61 -6.60
CA ALA A 108 -1.85 10.24 -7.60
C ALA A 108 -1.78 9.41 -8.90
N ARG A 109 -1.65 8.09 -8.77
CA ARG A 109 -1.59 7.14 -9.88
C ARG A 109 -2.90 7.02 -10.63
N LEU A 110 -4.03 6.90 -9.93
CA LEU A 110 -5.36 6.91 -10.53
C LEU A 110 -5.63 8.23 -11.27
N GLY A 111 -5.27 9.36 -10.67
CA GLY A 111 -5.38 10.68 -11.32
C GLY A 111 -4.56 10.76 -12.60
N ARG A 112 -3.32 10.29 -12.57
CA ARG A 112 -2.45 10.23 -13.74
C ARG A 112 -2.96 9.28 -14.83
N TYR A 113 -3.45 8.10 -14.45
CA TYR A 113 -3.91 7.06 -15.37
C TYR A 113 -5.23 7.45 -16.04
N THR A 114 -6.15 8.04 -15.29
CA THR A 114 -7.53 8.32 -15.74
C THR A 114 -7.72 9.74 -16.28
N GLY A 115 -6.89 10.69 -15.86
CA GLY A 115 -7.09 12.12 -16.08
C GLY A 115 -8.17 12.75 -15.19
N ASN A 116 -8.71 12.01 -14.20
CA ASN A 116 -9.72 12.52 -13.30
C ASN A 116 -9.09 13.35 -12.17
N GLN A 117 -9.45 14.64 -12.13
CA GLN A 117 -8.94 15.62 -11.18
C GLN A 117 -9.26 15.28 -9.72
N THR A 118 -10.38 14.61 -9.44
CA THR A 118 -10.80 14.24 -8.07
C THR A 118 -9.72 13.43 -7.35
N TYR A 119 -9.07 12.50 -8.04
CA TYR A 119 -8.00 11.70 -7.45
C TYR A 119 -6.77 12.57 -7.12
N LEU A 120 -6.42 13.52 -7.99
CA LEU A 120 -5.31 14.45 -7.77
C LEU A 120 -5.60 15.40 -6.60
N ASP A 121 -6.86 15.82 -6.43
CA ASP A 121 -7.28 16.67 -5.31
C ASP A 121 -7.17 15.92 -3.97
N TRP A 122 -7.54 14.64 -3.94
CA TRP A 122 -7.32 13.78 -2.77
C TRP A 122 -5.84 13.53 -2.47
N ALA A 123 -5.02 13.39 -3.51
CA ALA A 123 -3.58 13.29 -3.35
C ALA A 123 -2.98 14.58 -2.74
N GLU A 124 -3.39 15.76 -3.22
CA GLU A 124 -2.98 17.04 -2.63
C GLU A 124 -3.45 17.16 -1.18
N LYS A 125 -4.72 16.85 -0.90
CA LYS A 125 -5.27 16.86 0.46
C LYS A 125 -4.49 15.97 1.43
N THR A 126 -4.09 14.79 0.97
CA THR A 126 -3.32 13.84 1.80
C THR A 126 -1.90 14.33 2.03
N TRP A 127 -1.27 14.93 1.02
CA TRP A 127 0.03 15.58 1.16
C TRP A 127 0.00 16.73 2.17
N ASP A 128 -0.97 17.63 2.04
CA ASP A 128 -1.08 18.79 2.91
C ASP A 128 -1.33 18.36 4.37
N TRP A 129 -2.14 17.31 4.57
CA TRP A 129 -2.37 16.74 5.89
C TRP A 129 -1.10 16.16 6.51
N ILE A 130 -0.35 15.30 5.80
CA ILE A 130 0.84 14.63 6.37
C ILE A 130 1.91 15.65 6.81
N SER A 131 2.06 16.75 6.05
CA SER A 131 2.93 17.85 6.43
C SER A 131 2.39 18.65 7.62
N THR A 132 1.08 18.94 7.64
CA THR A 132 0.46 19.76 8.70
C THR A 132 0.45 19.06 10.05
N VAL A 133 0.20 17.75 10.07
CA VAL A 133 0.18 16.95 11.31
C VAL A 133 1.58 16.66 11.86
N GLY A 134 2.64 17.00 11.11
CA GLY A 134 4.04 16.83 11.55
C GLY A 134 4.63 15.45 11.30
N LEU A 135 3.91 14.55 10.65
CA LEU A 135 4.44 13.24 10.21
C LEU A 135 5.38 13.35 9.00
N MET A 136 5.36 14.49 8.32
CA MET A 136 6.40 14.89 7.37
C MET A 136 6.96 16.26 7.73
N ASP A 137 8.25 16.31 8.09
CA ASP A 137 8.96 17.56 8.36
C ASP A 137 10.23 17.65 7.52
N GLN A 138 10.43 18.78 6.83
CA GLN A 138 11.54 18.98 5.88
C GLN A 138 11.75 17.80 4.91
N TYR A 139 10.66 17.14 4.49
CA TYR A 139 10.64 15.91 3.67
C TYR A 139 11.19 14.64 4.34
N HIS A 140 11.56 14.66 5.60
CA HIS A 140 11.67 13.43 6.40
C HIS A 140 10.27 12.90 6.69
N VAL A 141 10.06 11.59 6.55
CA VAL A 141 8.76 10.94 6.77
C VAL A 141 8.87 10.04 7.98
N TYR A 142 8.13 10.39 9.03
CA TYR A 142 8.07 9.69 10.31
C TYR A 142 6.95 8.65 10.32
N ASP A 143 6.86 7.80 11.34
CA ASP A 143 6.01 6.62 11.30
C ASP A 143 4.53 6.92 11.49
N GLY A 144 4.18 7.67 12.53
CA GLY A 144 2.79 7.93 12.88
C GLY A 144 2.62 8.64 14.21
N SER A 145 1.36 8.77 14.63
CA SER A 145 1.01 9.34 15.93
C SER A 145 -0.36 8.83 16.40
N ASP A 146 -0.59 8.90 17.71
CA ASP A 146 -1.84 8.50 18.36
C ASP A 146 -2.86 9.64 18.29
N ASP A 147 -4.05 9.34 17.78
CA ASP A 147 -5.10 10.32 17.57
C ASP A 147 -5.80 10.75 18.87
N THR A 148 -5.72 9.92 19.92
CA THR A 148 -6.20 10.26 21.27
C THR A 148 -5.32 11.33 21.94
N LEU A 149 -4.09 11.51 21.43
CA LEU A 149 -3.16 12.56 21.80
C LEU A 149 -3.14 13.72 20.78
N ASN A 150 -4.22 13.88 20.00
CA ASN A 150 -4.32 14.88 18.92
C ASN A 150 -3.17 14.82 17.89
N CYS A 151 -2.55 13.64 17.74
CA CYS A 151 -1.39 13.42 16.91
C CYS A 151 -0.18 14.33 17.24
N THR A 152 -0.04 14.79 18.49
CA THR A 152 1.05 15.70 18.87
C THR A 152 2.35 14.98 19.26
N GLU A 153 2.27 13.68 19.55
CA GLU A 153 3.43 12.85 19.88
C GLU A 153 3.80 11.98 18.67
N VAL A 154 4.70 12.49 17.84
CA VAL A 154 5.14 11.81 16.61
C VAL A 154 6.16 10.72 16.93
N ASP A 155 5.93 9.52 16.42
CA ASP A 155 6.95 8.47 16.34
C ASP A 155 7.92 8.79 15.20
N HIS A 156 9.13 9.22 15.55
CA HIS A 156 10.15 9.68 14.61
C HIS A 156 10.95 8.55 13.95
N ILE A 157 10.56 7.28 14.12
CA ILE A 157 11.16 6.18 13.37
C ILE A 157 10.97 6.43 11.87
N GLN A 158 12.06 6.32 11.12
CA GLN A 158 12.08 6.47 9.68
C GLN A 158 12.24 5.10 9.03
N TRP A 159 11.29 4.73 8.19
CA TRP A 159 11.28 3.49 7.43
C TRP A 159 11.42 3.78 5.94
N THR A 160 12.20 2.96 5.22
CA THR A 160 12.45 3.23 3.79
C THR A 160 11.17 3.28 2.96
N TYR A 161 10.21 2.41 3.26
CA TYR A 161 8.94 2.31 2.53
C TYR A 161 8.05 3.56 2.70
N ASN A 162 8.10 4.24 3.86
CA ASN A 162 7.35 5.47 4.10
C ASN A 162 7.88 6.58 3.17
N SER A 163 9.20 6.81 3.16
CA SER A 163 9.78 7.78 2.21
C SER A 163 9.57 7.37 0.75
N GLY A 164 9.66 6.07 0.45
CA GLY A 164 9.45 5.54 -0.90
C GLY A 164 8.04 5.76 -1.45
N VAL A 165 7.01 5.50 -0.66
CA VAL A 165 5.61 5.59 -1.12
C VAL A 165 5.23 7.05 -1.43
N TYR A 166 5.68 7.99 -0.60
CA TYR A 166 5.49 9.42 -0.83
C TYR A 166 6.35 9.95 -1.97
N LEU A 167 7.59 9.48 -2.12
CA LEU A 167 8.46 9.87 -3.25
C LEU A 167 7.82 9.48 -4.58
N TYR A 168 7.34 8.24 -4.69
CA TYR A 168 6.72 7.79 -5.94
C TYR A 168 5.37 8.47 -6.18
N GLY A 169 4.56 8.69 -5.14
CA GLY A 169 3.31 9.45 -5.28
C GLY A 169 3.55 10.88 -5.75
N ALA A 170 4.55 11.58 -5.18
CA ALA A 170 4.93 12.92 -5.60
C ALA A 170 5.46 12.95 -7.05
N ALA A 171 6.20 11.91 -7.46
CA ALA A 171 6.68 11.76 -8.83
C ALA A 171 5.52 11.56 -9.82
N MET A 172 4.46 10.84 -9.42
CA MET A 172 3.24 10.70 -10.21
C MET A 172 2.44 12.00 -10.30
N MET A 173 2.37 12.77 -9.21
CA MET A 173 1.77 14.12 -9.23
C MET A 173 2.54 15.07 -10.16
N TRP A 174 3.88 15.06 -10.10
CA TRP A 174 4.72 15.79 -11.05
C TRP A 174 4.48 15.35 -12.48
N ASN A 175 4.43 14.03 -12.73
CA ASN A 175 4.23 13.50 -14.08
C ASN A 175 2.86 13.88 -14.64
N ALA A 176 1.82 13.90 -13.81
CA ALA A 176 0.48 14.34 -14.17
C ALA A 176 0.45 15.84 -14.48
N SER A 177 1.05 16.67 -13.63
CA SER A 177 1.09 18.11 -13.84
C SER A 177 1.95 18.49 -15.03
N ALA A 178 3.09 17.84 -15.25
CA ALA A 178 3.96 18.06 -16.40
C ALA A 178 3.26 17.69 -17.72
N ALA A 179 2.50 16.57 -17.73
CA ALA A 179 1.68 16.21 -18.88
C ALA A 179 0.59 17.25 -19.17
N LYS A 180 -0.02 17.84 -18.13
CA LYS A 180 -0.98 18.93 -18.27
C LYS A 180 -0.32 20.23 -18.74
N SER A 181 0.85 20.58 -18.20
CA SER A 181 1.61 21.78 -18.60
C SER A 181 2.08 21.74 -20.06
N ALA A 182 2.10 20.57 -20.69
CA ALA A 182 2.38 20.45 -22.12
C ALA A 182 1.27 21.06 -23.01
N SER A 183 0.04 21.19 -22.50
CA SER A 183 -1.09 21.82 -23.20
C SER A 183 -1.66 23.07 -22.51
N ASP A 184 -1.42 23.23 -21.21
CA ASP A 184 -1.80 24.39 -20.40
C ASP A 184 -0.57 25.18 -19.97
N THR A 185 -0.30 26.30 -20.66
CA THR A 185 0.87 27.16 -20.40
C THR A 185 0.59 28.25 -19.36
N SER A 186 -0.46 28.11 -18.55
CA SER A 186 -0.74 29.07 -17.49
C SER A 186 0.34 29.06 -16.39
N ASP A 187 0.50 30.19 -15.71
CA ASP A 187 1.39 30.30 -14.55
C ASP A 187 0.99 29.30 -13.45
N ALA A 188 -0.30 29.03 -13.29
CA ALA A 188 -0.82 28.06 -12.32
C ALA A 188 -0.38 26.62 -12.64
N ALA A 189 -0.43 26.21 -13.92
CA ALA A 189 0.06 24.90 -14.34
C ALA A 189 1.58 24.77 -14.13
N THR A 190 2.33 25.81 -14.49
CA THR A 190 3.79 25.86 -14.29
C THR A 190 4.17 25.83 -12.80
N ALA A 191 3.45 26.57 -11.96
CA ALA A 191 3.65 26.57 -10.51
C ALA A 191 3.36 25.20 -9.90
N THR A 192 2.31 24.51 -10.36
CA THR A 192 1.96 23.16 -9.89
C THR A 192 3.06 22.15 -10.24
N THR A 193 3.59 22.19 -11.47
CA THR A 193 4.68 21.31 -11.89
C THR A 193 5.96 21.60 -11.12
N THR A 194 6.31 22.87 -10.93
CA THR A 194 7.46 23.27 -10.11
C THR A 194 7.32 22.80 -8.66
N LYS A 195 6.14 22.99 -8.05
CA LYS A 195 5.84 22.56 -6.68
C LYS A 195 6.10 21.07 -6.50
N TRP A 196 5.57 20.22 -7.37
CA TRP A 196 5.77 18.78 -7.27
C TRP A 196 7.19 18.34 -7.59
N GLN A 197 7.89 19.03 -8.50
CA GLN A 197 9.32 18.78 -8.74
C GLN A 197 10.17 19.07 -7.49
N THR A 198 9.90 20.18 -6.79
CA THR A 198 10.56 20.51 -5.52
C THR A 198 10.29 19.46 -4.46
N ARG A 199 9.04 18.99 -4.33
CA ARG A 199 8.66 17.92 -3.40
C ARG A 199 9.40 16.60 -3.70
N VAL A 200 9.51 16.22 -4.98
CA VAL A 200 10.26 15.02 -5.40
C VAL A 200 11.74 15.15 -5.04
N ASN A 201 12.38 16.28 -5.34
CA ASN A 201 13.78 16.51 -5.01
C ASN A 201 14.02 16.52 -3.50
N GLY A 202 13.12 17.13 -2.73
CA GLY A 202 13.15 17.15 -1.28
C GLY A 202 13.14 15.74 -0.68
N LEU A 203 12.14 14.94 -1.05
CA LEU A 203 12.02 13.55 -0.60
C LEU A 203 13.22 12.68 -1.04
N LEU A 204 13.69 12.85 -2.28
CA LEU A 204 14.84 12.08 -2.76
C LEU A 204 16.11 12.42 -1.97
N ASN A 205 16.34 13.69 -1.65
CA ASN A 205 17.50 14.13 -0.88
C ASN A 205 17.47 13.58 0.57
N THR A 206 16.32 13.60 1.22
CA THR A 206 16.18 13.10 2.60
C THR A 206 16.32 11.58 2.70
N THR A 207 16.15 10.84 1.59
CA THR A 207 16.41 9.39 1.59
C THR A 207 17.85 9.01 1.92
N SER A 208 18.79 9.97 1.88
CA SER A 208 20.19 9.77 2.30
C SER A 208 20.34 9.16 3.70
N VAL A 209 19.35 9.36 4.59
CA VAL A 209 19.31 8.69 5.91
C VAL A 209 19.37 7.16 5.79
N PHE A 210 18.78 6.57 4.74
CA PHE A 210 18.77 5.13 4.49
C PHE A 210 20.02 4.61 3.80
N PHE A 211 20.99 5.49 3.53
CA PHE A 211 22.29 5.16 2.96
C PHE A 211 23.40 5.65 3.89
N PRO A 212 23.46 5.13 5.14
CA PRO A 212 24.28 5.71 6.22
C PRO A 212 25.79 5.61 5.97
N ASP A 213 26.21 4.67 5.12
CA ASP A 213 27.61 4.49 4.76
C ASP A 213 28.00 5.35 3.56
N ASN A 214 29.25 5.82 3.54
CA ASN A 214 29.83 6.50 2.37
C ASN A 214 29.82 5.67 1.06
N LYS A 215 29.49 4.38 1.16
CA LYS A 215 29.34 3.43 0.06
C LYS A 215 27.95 3.46 -0.61
N LYS A 216 27.01 4.28 -0.11
CA LYS A 216 25.65 4.40 -0.66
C LYS A 216 24.88 3.07 -0.69
N ILE A 217 25.01 2.29 0.38
CA ILE A 217 24.33 1.00 0.53
C ILE A 217 23.07 1.20 1.36
N MET A 218 21.93 0.77 0.81
CA MET A 218 20.61 0.88 1.46
C MET A 218 20.53 0.02 2.72
N SER A 219 19.95 0.57 3.79
CA SER A 219 19.76 -0.07 5.09
C SER A 219 18.46 0.38 5.77
N GLU A 220 17.76 -0.54 6.45
CA GLU A 220 16.72 -0.18 7.42
C GLU A 220 17.37 0.31 8.72
N VAL A 221 17.60 1.62 8.80
CA VAL A 221 18.36 2.24 9.89
C VAL A 221 17.81 1.99 11.30
N ALA A 222 16.52 1.72 11.42
CA ALA A 222 15.87 1.46 12.70
C ALA A 222 16.14 0.05 13.26
N CYS A 223 16.35 -0.96 12.40
CA CYS A 223 16.29 -2.36 12.81
C CYS A 223 17.41 -3.26 12.24
N GLU A 224 18.07 -2.86 11.15
CA GLU A 224 18.98 -3.74 10.42
C GLU A 224 20.26 -4.00 11.23
N ALA A 225 20.91 -2.92 11.72
CA ALA A 225 22.17 -3.01 12.44
C ALA A 225 22.08 -3.71 13.82
N ASN A 226 20.89 -3.72 14.42
CA ASN A 226 20.65 -4.36 15.72
C ASN A 226 19.97 -5.73 15.60
N GLY A 227 19.69 -6.20 14.38
CA GLY A 227 19.08 -7.50 14.11
C GLY A 227 17.63 -7.63 14.60
N LYS A 228 16.89 -6.52 14.77
CA LYS A 228 15.51 -6.52 15.29
C LYS A 228 14.44 -6.32 14.22
N CYS A 229 14.79 -6.38 12.94
CA CYS A 229 13.78 -6.27 11.89
C CYS A 229 12.76 -7.40 12.00
N ASP A 230 11.48 -7.06 12.09
CA ASP A 230 10.39 -8.02 12.03
C ASP A 230 10.15 -8.51 10.58
N VAL A 231 9.10 -9.32 10.39
CA VAL A 231 8.77 -9.93 9.09
C VAL A 231 8.43 -8.87 8.04
N ASP A 232 7.77 -7.78 8.43
CA ASP A 232 7.33 -6.73 7.51
C ASP A 232 8.50 -5.83 7.14
N GLN A 233 9.29 -5.43 8.14
CA GLN A 233 10.46 -4.56 7.96
C GLN A 233 11.51 -5.17 7.03
N LYS A 234 11.58 -6.50 6.95
CA LYS A 234 12.45 -7.23 6.00
C LYS A 234 12.09 -7.02 4.54
N SER A 235 10.85 -6.61 4.21
CA SER A 235 10.44 -6.32 2.83
C SER A 235 10.44 -4.83 2.47
N PHE A 236 10.68 -3.93 3.42
CA PHE A 236 10.60 -2.48 3.17
C PHE A 236 11.59 -2.02 2.09
N LYS A 237 12.83 -2.49 2.12
CA LYS A 237 13.83 -2.24 1.05
C LYS A 237 13.37 -2.71 -0.32
N ALA A 238 12.54 -3.75 -0.42
CA ALA A 238 11.97 -4.20 -1.68
C ALA A 238 11.05 -3.13 -2.28
N HIS A 239 10.12 -2.63 -1.47
CA HIS A 239 9.17 -1.59 -1.87
C HIS A 239 9.91 -0.30 -2.22
N PHE A 240 10.85 0.11 -1.38
CA PHE A 240 11.63 1.32 -1.61
C PHE A 240 12.46 1.23 -2.90
N SER A 241 13.16 0.11 -3.14
CA SER A 241 13.92 -0.11 -4.38
C SER A 241 13.05 -0.02 -5.64
N ARG A 242 11.88 -0.66 -5.61
CA ARG A 242 10.91 -0.61 -6.72
C ARG A 242 10.39 0.80 -6.96
N TRP A 243 10.06 1.54 -5.90
CA TRP A 243 9.54 2.90 -6.00
C TRP A 243 10.59 3.93 -6.38
N LEU A 244 11.86 3.73 -6.02
CA LEU A 244 12.98 4.49 -6.58
C LEU A 244 13.06 4.30 -8.09
N ALA A 245 13.09 3.04 -8.57
CA ALA A 245 13.14 2.77 -10.01
C ALA A 245 11.91 3.34 -10.76
N ALA A 246 10.71 3.19 -10.21
CA ALA A 246 9.49 3.76 -10.77
C ALA A 246 9.53 5.29 -10.80
N THR A 247 10.07 5.93 -9.76
CA THR A 247 10.31 7.38 -9.72
C THR A 247 11.26 7.82 -10.82
N ALA A 248 12.41 7.14 -10.99
CA ALA A 248 13.36 7.43 -12.07
C ALA A 248 12.71 7.31 -13.47
N LYS A 249 11.72 6.42 -13.61
CA LYS A 249 10.99 6.24 -14.87
C LYS A 249 10.03 7.38 -15.18
N VAL A 250 9.27 7.85 -14.19
CA VAL A 250 8.22 8.86 -14.40
C VAL A 250 8.69 10.29 -14.14
N ALA A 251 9.82 10.47 -13.46
CA ALA A 251 10.46 11.76 -13.16
C ALA A 251 11.95 11.72 -13.54
N PRO A 252 12.30 11.77 -14.84
CA PRO A 252 13.64 11.45 -15.34
C PRO A 252 14.78 12.30 -14.78
N PHE A 253 14.50 13.51 -14.27
CA PHE A 253 15.49 14.37 -13.62
C PHE A 253 16.09 13.75 -12.35
N THR A 254 15.44 12.73 -11.76
CA THR A 254 15.92 12.00 -10.58
C THR A 254 16.82 10.80 -10.94
N LYS A 255 16.79 10.37 -12.20
CA LYS A 255 17.30 9.06 -12.63
C LYS A 255 18.77 8.83 -12.29
N ALA A 256 19.63 9.83 -12.50
CA ALA A 256 21.07 9.70 -12.25
C ALA A 256 21.37 9.38 -10.78
N THR A 257 20.78 10.15 -9.86
CA THR A 257 20.90 9.94 -8.42
C THR A 257 20.35 8.58 -8.01
N ILE A 258 19.16 8.22 -8.51
CA ILE A 258 18.51 6.96 -8.15
C ILE A 258 19.31 5.75 -8.63
N LEU A 259 19.79 5.75 -9.86
CA LEU A 259 20.58 4.64 -10.39
C LEU A 259 21.91 4.47 -9.66
N GLU A 260 22.52 5.55 -9.17
CA GLU A 260 23.72 5.46 -8.34
C GLU A 260 23.44 4.73 -7.01
N LEU A 261 22.35 5.10 -6.33
CA LEU A 261 21.92 4.49 -5.06
C LEU A 261 21.55 3.01 -5.25
N LEU A 262 20.77 2.70 -6.29
CA LEU A 262 20.37 1.33 -6.61
C LEU A 262 21.55 0.47 -7.05
N SER A 263 22.46 0.99 -7.88
CA SER A 263 23.64 0.23 -8.35
C SER A 263 24.57 -0.16 -7.20
N SER A 264 24.82 0.79 -6.30
CA SER A 264 25.66 0.55 -5.11
C SER A 264 25.02 -0.49 -4.19
N SER A 265 23.72 -0.36 -3.95
CA SER A 265 22.95 -1.30 -3.11
C SER A 265 22.83 -2.69 -3.73
N ALA A 266 22.58 -2.78 -5.04
CA ALA A 266 22.53 -4.05 -5.78
C ALA A 266 23.88 -4.78 -5.73
N ALA A 267 24.98 -4.09 -5.99
CA ALA A 267 26.31 -4.70 -5.90
C ALA A 267 26.62 -5.23 -4.49
N ALA A 268 26.13 -4.56 -3.44
CA ALA A 268 26.25 -5.02 -2.07
C ALA A 268 25.32 -6.21 -1.78
N ALA A 269 24.06 -6.15 -2.18
CA ALA A 269 23.08 -7.22 -2.02
C ALA A 269 23.57 -8.53 -2.65
N ALA A 270 24.12 -8.48 -3.87
CA ALA A 270 24.68 -9.64 -4.57
C ALA A 270 25.75 -10.38 -3.77
N LYS A 271 26.57 -9.67 -2.98
CA LYS A 271 27.61 -10.29 -2.12
C LYS A 271 27.01 -11.08 -0.95
N THR A 272 25.79 -10.74 -0.54
CA THR A 272 25.07 -11.47 0.51
C THR A 272 24.30 -12.68 -0.03
N CYS A 273 24.16 -12.83 -1.35
CA CYS A 273 23.45 -13.93 -2.01
C CYS A 273 24.33 -15.18 -2.12
N THR A 274 24.78 -15.71 -0.99
CA THR A 274 25.79 -16.78 -0.91
C THR A 274 25.39 -17.95 -0.01
N ALA A 275 24.15 -17.97 0.49
CA ALA A 275 23.64 -18.99 1.40
C ALA A 275 22.58 -19.90 0.77
N GLY A 276 22.10 -20.87 1.54
CA GLY A 276 21.16 -21.91 1.07
C GLY A 276 21.85 -23.06 0.34
N THR A 277 21.08 -24.08 -0.04
CA THR A 277 21.60 -25.29 -0.73
C THR A 277 22.23 -24.96 -2.07
N ASP A 278 21.70 -23.96 -2.76
CA ASP A 278 22.08 -23.57 -4.11
C ASP A 278 23.01 -22.34 -4.13
N LEU A 279 23.47 -21.90 -2.95
CA LEU A 279 24.37 -20.74 -2.75
C LEU A 279 23.89 -19.44 -3.41
N ASN A 280 22.57 -19.21 -3.39
CA ASN A 280 21.94 -18.07 -4.04
C ASN A 280 20.92 -17.33 -3.16
N GLN A 281 20.74 -17.74 -1.91
CA GLN A 281 19.84 -17.05 -0.98
C GLN A 281 20.52 -15.80 -0.44
N CYS A 282 19.81 -14.68 -0.53
CA CYS A 282 20.27 -13.35 -0.15
C CYS A 282 19.96 -13.05 1.32
N GLY A 283 20.87 -12.32 1.97
CA GLY A 283 20.70 -11.80 3.32
C GLY A 283 20.00 -10.44 3.33
N LEU A 284 19.67 -9.95 4.53
CA LEU A 284 19.12 -8.60 4.71
C LEU A 284 20.24 -7.56 4.78
N GLN A 285 21.30 -7.83 5.55
CA GLN A 285 22.36 -6.86 5.87
C GLN A 285 23.40 -6.67 4.75
N TRP A 286 23.06 -5.86 3.75
CA TRP A 286 23.91 -5.66 2.56
C TRP A 286 25.22 -4.92 2.87
N THR A 287 25.25 -4.10 3.91
CA THR A 287 26.42 -3.32 4.33
C THR A 287 27.58 -4.18 4.82
N THR A 288 27.30 -5.39 5.33
CA THR A 288 28.30 -6.31 5.90
C THR A 288 29.16 -7.00 4.82
N GLY A 289 28.62 -7.13 3.60
CA GLY A 289 29.27 -7.83 2.50
C GLY A 289 29.29 -9.36 2.63
N THR A 290 28.63 -9.93 3.63
CA THR A 290 28.47 -11.37 3.85
C THR A 290 27.01 -11.70 4.13
N ASN A 291 26.58 -12.94 3.87
CA ASN A 291 25.24 -13.35 4.28
C ASN A 291 25.12 -13.32 5.82
N ASP A 292 24.02 -12.79 6.33
CA ASP A 292 23.74 -12.55 7.76
C ASP A 292 22.93 -13.69 8.41
N GLY A 293 22.62 -14.75 7.66
CA GLY A 293 21.76 -15.85 8.09
C GLY A 293 20.26 -15.54 8.04
N SER A 294 19.84 -14.33 7.66
CA SER A 294 18.44 -13.96 7.52
C SER A 294 17.96 -14.27 6.11
N MET A 295 17.16 -15.32 5.93
CA MET A 295 16.85 -15.89 4.61
C MET A 295 15.34 -16.15 4.41
N GLY A 296 14.53 -15.11 4.58
CA GLY A 296 13.07 -15.15 4.35
C GLY A 296 12.63 -14.53 3.03
N VAL A 297 11.30 -14.50 2.84
CA VAL A 297 10.66 -13.93 1.63
C VAL A 297 10.96 -12.45 1.50
N GLY A 298 10.95 -11.68 2.59
CA GLY A 298 11.24 -10.24 2.57
C GLY A 298 12.67 -9.94 2.10
N GLU A 299 13.64 -10.72 2.57
CA GLU A 299 15.04 -10.61 2.17
C GLU A 299 15.23 -10.94 0.68
N GLN A 300 14.60 -12.01 0.19
CA GLN A 300 14.66 -12.38 -1.23
C GLN A 300 13.96 -11.34 -2.10
N MET A 301 12.81 -10.81 -1.68
CA MET A 301 12.10 -9.73 -2.38
C MET A 301 12.94 -8.46 -2.43
N SER A 302 13.59 -8.09 -1.33
CA SER A 302 14.45 -6.90 -1.25
C SER A 302 15.62 -7.00 -2.23
N ALA A 303 16.29 -8.16 -2.28
CA ALA A 303 17.35 -8.39 -3.25
C ALA A 303 16.83 -8.38 -4.71
N LEU A 304 15.70 -9.05 -4.97
CA LEU A 304 15.09 -9.09 -6.29
C LEU A 304 14.75 -7.70 -6.83
N GLU A 305 14.10 -6.85 -6.02
CA GLU A 305 13.65 -5.52 -6.44
C GLU A 305 14.82 -4.56 -6.66
N VAL A 306 15.90 -4.64 -5.86
CA VAL A 306 17.08 -3.79 -6.09
C VAL A 306 17.80 -4.17 -7.39
N PHE A 307 17.83 -5.46 -7.75
CA PHE A 307 18.38 -5.91 -9.04
C PHE A 307 17.50 -5.49 -10.21
N GLN A 308 16.18 -5.70 -10.12
CA GLN A 308 15.25 -5.30 -11.18
C GLN A 308 15.24 -3.79 -11.39
N GLY A 309 15.45 -2.99 -10.34
CA GLY A 309 15.54 -1.54 -10.42
C GLY A 309 16.62 -1.05 -11.39
N LEU A 310 17.68 -1.83 -11.63
CA LEU A 310 18.73 -1.50 -12.60
C LEU A 310 18.27 -1.60 -14.06
N LEU A 311 17.12 -2.24 -14.32
CA LEU A 311 16.55 -2.43 -15.66
C LEU A 311 15.62 -1.29 -16.08
N VAL A 312 15.58 -0.17 -15.34
CA VAL A 312 14.67 0.97 -15.58
C VAL A 312 14.73 1.52 -17.01
N ASP A 313 15.90 1.43 -17.66
CA ASP A 313 16.10 1.90 -19.03
C ASP A 313 15.59 0.94 -20.10
N SER A 314 15.56 -0.35 -19.79
CA SER A 314 15.03 -1.39 -20.68
C SER A 314 13.53 -1.59 -20.50
N ALA A 315 12.97 -1.21 -19.34
CA ALA A 315 11.55 -1.33 -19.05
C ALA A 315 10.71 -0.26 -19.78
N SER A 316 9.44 -0.54 -20.07
CA SER A 316 8.47 0.49 -20.48
C SER A 316 8.07 1.38 -19.29
N GLY A 317 7.53 2.56 -19.57
CA GLY A 317 6.88 3.39 -18.56
C GLY A 317 5.43 2.98 -18.33
N PRO A 318 4.78 3.49 -17.26
CA PRO A 318 3.37 3.23 -17.01
C PRO A 318 2.50 3.85 -18.12
N VAL A 319 1.54 3.09 -18.62
CA VAL A 319 0.51 3.55 -19.55
C VAL A 319 -0.64 4.24 -18.80
N THR A 320 -1.50 4.91 -19.57
CA THR A 320 -2.73 5.56 -19.11
C THR A 320 -3.92 4.98 -19.89
N ASN A 321 -5.14 5.41 -19.56
CA ASN A 321 -6.32 5.09 -20.37
C ASN A 321 -6.24 5.56 -21.84
N SER A 322 -5.37 6.54 -22.14
CA SER A 322 -5.20 7.14 -23.46
C SER A 322 -3.90 6.73 -24.16
N THR A 323 -2.96 6.07 -23.47
CA THR A 323 -1.67 5.65 -24.02
C THR A 323 -1.48 4.14 -24.07
N GLY A 324 -2.59 3.39 -24.17
CA GLY A 324 -2.59 1.94 -24.41
C GLY A 324 -2.90 1.08 -23.19
N GLY A 325 -3.41 1.65 -22.10
CA GLY A 325 -3.94 0.90 -20.97
C GLY A 325 -5.16 0.07 -21.36
N THR A 326 -5.12 -1.23 -21.05
CA THR A 326 -6.15 -2.18 -21.48
C THR A 326 -7.14 -2.59 -20.39
N SER A 327 -6.81 -2.37 -19.11
CA SER A 327 -7.69 -2.72 -18.00
C SER A 327 -8.90 -1.78 -17.95
N VAL A 328 -10.09 -2.36 -17.84
CA VAL A 328 -11.36 -1.60 -17.74
C VAL A 328 -11.57 -1.12 -16.30
N GLY A 329 -12.04 0.12 -16.15
CA GLY A 329 -12.36 0.72 -14.85
C GLY A 329 -13.84 0.63 -14.51
N ASN A 330 -14.18 0.96 -13.27
CA ASN A 330 -15.53 1.20 -12.78
C ASN A 330 -15.49 2.29 -11.70
N ASN A 331 -16.02 3.47 -12.01
CA ASN A 331 -15.99 4.62 -11.10
C ASN A 331 -16.80 4.41 -9.80
N ALA A 332 -17.75 3.47 -9.81
CA ALA A 332 -18.55 3.10 -8.64
C ALA A 332 -18.00 1.85 -7.91
N ALA A 333 -16.85 1.30 -8.33
CA ALA A 333 -16.27 0.14 -7.67
C ALA A 333 -16.00 0.44 -6.19
N GLY A 334 -16.29 -0.50 -5.29
CA GLY A 334 -16.14 -0.32 -3.84
C GLY A 334 -17.16 0.61 -3.17
N SER A 335 -17.95 1.39 -3.93
CA SER A 335 -18.96 2.29 -3.37
C SER A 335 -20.12 1.50 -2.74
N GLY A 336 -20.58 1.94 -1.57
CA GLY A 336 -21.70 1.30 -0.85
C GLY A 336 -21.34 -0.02 -0.16
N THR A 337 -20.05 -0.32 -0.02
CA THR A 337 -19.58 -1.43 0.81
C THR A 337 -19.60 -1.02 2.28
N ASP A 338 -20.01 -1.95 3.16
CA ASP A 338 -20.04 -1.75 4.60
C ASP A 338 -18.70 -2.18 5.22
N ASP A 339 -18.16 -1.34 6.10
CA ASP A 339 -16.92 -1.56 6.87
C ASP A 339 -17.20 -2.31 8.19
N SER A 340 -18.34 -3.00 8.29
CA SER A 340 -18.62 -3.85 9.44
C SER A 340 -17.68 -5.06 9.48
N ALA A 341 -17.06 -5.27 10.65
CA ALA A 341 -16.16 -6.40 10.90
C ALA A 341 -16.88 -7.77 10.77
N THR A 342 -18.21 -7.76 10.92
CA THR A 342 -19.09 -8.91 10.76
C THR A 342 -20.07 -8.66 9.63
N LYS A 343 -19.84 -9.30 8.48
CA LYS A 343 -20.87 -9.49 7.47
C LYS A 343 -21.66 -10.75 7.79
N TYR A 344 -22.93 -10.57 8.11
CA TYR A 344 -23.85 -11.69 8.24
C TYR A 344 -24.27 -12.14 6.84
N ASP A 345 -24.23 -13.45 6.59
CA ASP A 345 -24.82 -14.00 5.37
C ASP A 345 -26.31 -13.66 5.31
N THR A 346 -26.83 -13.50 4.10
CA THR A 346 -28.28 -13.33 3.90
C THR A 346 -28.99 -14.60 4.38
N ILE A 347 -29.79 -14.48 5.44
CA ILE A 347 -30.56 -15.58 6.02
C ILE A 347 -31.48 -16.17 4.94
N ASP A 348 -31.19 -17.40 4.53
CA ASP A 348 -31.94 -18.08 3.50
C ASP A 348 -33.15 -18.87 4.08
N THR A 349 -33.88 -19.56 3.22
CA THR A 349 -35.04 -20.36 3.64
C THR A 349 -34.63 -21.58 4.48
N GLY A 350 -33.46 -22.15 4.21
CA GLY A 350 -32.88 -23.26 4.97
C GLY A 350 -32.50 -22.85 6.38
N ASP A 351 -31.87 -21.68 6.55
CA ASP A 351 -31.52 -21.11 7.86
C ASP A 351 -32.78 -20.89 8.71
N LYS A 352 -33.83 -20.33 8.10
CA LYS A 352 -35.13 -20.11 8.77
C LYS A 352 -35.78 -21.43 9.19
N ALA A 353 -35.76 -22.43 8.31
CA ALA A 353 -36.30 -23.75 8.61
C ALA A 353 -35.53 -24.43 9.74
N GLY A 354 -34.19 -24.39 9.70
CA GLY A 354 -33.32 -24.92 10.74
C GLY A 354 -33.55 -24.25 12.10
N ALA A 355 -33.61 -22.91 12.13
CA ALA A 355 -33.91 -22.15 13.34
C ALA A 355 -35.29 -22.48 13.92
N ALA A 356 -36.31 -22.63 13.07
CA ALA A 356 -37.66 -23.02 13.50
C ALA A 356 -37.69 -24.43 14.10
N ILE A 357 -37.05 -25.41 13.44
CA ILE A 357 -36.96 -26.79 13.93
C ILE A 357 -36.25 -26.82 15.29
N LEU A 358 -35.10 -26.16 15.41
CA LEU A 358 -34.34 -26.11 16.66
C LEU A 358 -35.19 -25.49 17.78
N THR A 359 -35.90 -24.41 17.49
CA THR A 359 -36.81 -23.75 18.46
C THR A 359 -37.90 -24.71 18.93
N VAL A 360 -38.55 -25.43 18.00
CA VAL A 360 -39.59 -26.42 18.34
C VAL A 360 -39.01 -27.55 19.19
N VAL A 361 -37.83 -28.08 18.85
CA VAL A 361 -37.18 -29.15 19.63
C VAL A 361 -36.87 -28.69 21.05
N VAL A 362 -36.32 -27.48 21.21
CA VAL A 362 -36.02 -26.91 22.53
C VAL A 362 -37.29 -26.72 23.35
N LEU A 363 -38.37 -26.21 22.75
CA LEU A 363 -39.65 -26.06 23.43
C LEU A 363 -40.25 -27.41 23.82
N LEU A 364 -40.21 -28.41 22.93
CA LEU A 364 -40.68 -29.76 23.24
C LEU A 364 -39.86 -30.41 24.37
N ALA A 365 -38.55 -30.22 24.40
CA ALA A 365 -37.71 -30.69 25.48
C ALA A 365 -38.03 -30.00 26.82
N LEU A 366 -38.23 -28.68 26.81
CA LEU A 366 -38.61 -27.90 27.99
C LEU A 366 -39.97 -28.30 28.54
N PHE A 367 -41.01 -28.32 27.69
CA PHE A 367 -42.37 -28.67 28.11
C PHE A 367 -42.52 -30.16 28.40
N GLY A 368 -41.85 -31.03 27.65
CA GLY A 368 -41.81 -32.46 27.92
C GLY A 368 -41.11 -32.78 29.24
N GLY A 369 -39.98 -32.10 29.52
CA GLY A 369 -39.29 -32.20 30.80
C GLY A 369 -40.14 -31.67 31.96
N ALA A 370 -40.76 -30.50 31.82
CA ALA A 370 -41.65 -29.95 32.82
C ALA A 370 -42.87 -30.85 33.08
N GLY A 371 -43.48 -31.40 32.02
CA GLY A 371 -44.58 -32.35 32.13
C GLY A 371 -44.16 -33.65 32.82
N TRP A 372 -42.98 -34.17 32.51
CA TRP A 372 -42.44 -35.36 33.20
C TRP A 372 -42.23 -35.12 34.69
N VAL A 373 -41.70 -33.94 35.08
CA VAL A 373 -41.55 -33.56 36.50
C VAL A 373 -42.91 -33.47 37.20
N VAL A 374 -43.92 -32.89 36.56
CA VAL A 374 -45.27 -32.75 37.15
C VAL A 374 -46.02 -34.08 37.27
N VAL A 375 -45.74 -35.05 36.41
CA VAL A 375 -46.41 -36.37 36.39
C VAL A 375 -45.62 -37.44 37.18
N SER A 376 -44.42 -37.11 37.70
CA SER A 376 -43.58 -38.03 38.48
C SER A 376 -43.71 -37.88 40.00
N ASP A 377 -44.66 -37.08 40.47
CA ASP A 377 -45.30 -37.19 41.80
C ASP A 377 -46.57 -38.05 41.68
#